data_AF-A0A3C0CBV0-F1
#
_entry.id   AF-A0A3C0CBV0-F1
#
_cell.length_a   1.000
_cell.length_b   1.000
_cell.length_c   1.000
_cell.angle_alpha   90.00
_cell.angle_beta   90.00
_cell.angle_gamma   90.00
#
_symmetry.space_group_name_H-M   'P 1'
#
loop_
_entity.id
_entity.type
_entity.pdbx_description
1 polymer ?
#
loop_
_entity_poly.entity_id
_entity_poly.type
_entity_poly.pdbx_seq_one_letter_code
_entity_poly.pdbx_strand_id
1 'polypeptide(L)'
;MKGLPLFVCALTFMASNGAAAPVWEAGELHYPQDQSEVSAFINTKNTTQLQTVLCAKNTGYAYRFTLLLPKSCDNDIVIQVKVSSDTINTLVYAEVSGNSLEFQVDQDLIVSLRDSPELSFEFSNEDAEYMGVPSKLTVPMTGAELTMRKVASECTALCLNNSYQCNVPLVSAMLWPNGGFKRESGDINYDELCTEVKNGHFVFLPQSSACKFALDRFYQHAGRGPLSFLDALFNQKKSHFKKYEKLWNEAVDMVPGQSVLKDVRADGREWNLMLYSLIGERSLSDEPKSYFDIKAYEGDPTTLLYDVDSRYELEALKYTAVLMRKVAGSLNTSEKIEAALKEWSEFYREFSSALPQVKQALALRPIIYRTMLLRIWRLAGMPEGVSFKQENAFVQGSDGKLTSNDRLEAVCSFFDGENGSEFFFGSDECIKGVNADLDSFGLKNQELNEVFKRWDEFAKAWQHSVFSQDSPDDAVGVKLRSKLSLTLLSLYKTYGFGDYFLQRQCVASRDPDICDYENAHNRRTYESELETRLVAIEQVSDQDALLLRSLSQLWAKFYDALYAYTEKLKDQGIISSWRAAFVRGIALQMQTNALLNLNYDHDEFPDESLEDADPD
;
A
#
# COMPACT_ATOMS: atom_id res chain seq x y z
N MET A 1 30.87 47.99 -18.22
CA MET A 1 32.08 47.58 -18.96
C MET A 1 32.30 46.11 -18.65
N LYS A 2 32.09 45.20 -19.60
CA LYS A 2 33.17 44.55 -20.39
C LYS A 2 34.26 44.05 -19.42
N GLY A 3 34.38 42.78 -19.05
CA GLY A 3 34.26 41.54 -19.81
C GLY A 3 35.64 40.89 -19.85
N LEU A 4 35.80 39.68 -19.31
CA LEU A 4 36.71 38.66 -19.85
C LEU A 4 36.25 37.28 -19.35
N PRO A 5 36.14 36.27 -20.23
CA PRO A 5 35.56 34.97 -19.92
C PRO A 5 36.62 33.98 -19.41
N LEU A 6 36.20 33.07 -18.54
CA LEU A 6 37.00 31.90 -18.16
C LEU A 6 37.01 30.95 -19.36
N PHE A 7 38.18 30.85 -20.01
CA PHE A 7 38.46 29.86 -21.04
C PHE A 7 38.34 28.44 -20.44
N VAL A 8 37.33 27.67 -20.87
CA VAL A 8 37.37 26.21 -20.78
C VAL A 8 38.30 25.75 -21.89
N CYS A 9 39.56 25.47 -21.55
CA CYS A 9 40.43 24.71 -22.43
C CYS A 9 39.87 23.29 -22.53
N ALA A 10 39.23 22.99 -23.66
CA ALA A 10 39.19 21.64 -24.19
C ALA A 10 40.64 21.19 -24.40
N LEU A 11 41.21 20.48 -23.43
CA LEU A 11 42.46 19.75 -23.63
C LEU A 11 42.15 18.57 -24.54
N THR A 12 42.23 18.81 -25.85
CA THR A 12 42.46 17.78 -26.85
C THR A 12 43.82 17.15 -26.57
N PHE A 13 43.86 16.10 -25.76
CA PHE A 13 44.97 15.17 -25.78
C PHE A 13 44.85 14.34 -27.05
N MET A 14 45.62 14.70 -28.08
CA MET A 14 46.13 13.70 -29.02
C MET A 14 47.10 12.80 -28.24
N ALA A 15 46.54 11.82 -27.52
CA ALA A 15 47.31 10.73 -26.95
C ALA A 15 47.57 9.70 -28.05
N SER A 16 48.84 9.44 -28.28
CA SER A 16 49.40 8.35 -29.07
C SER A 16 48.68 7.01 -28.86
N ASN A 17 48.49 6.26 -29.95
CA ASN A 17 48.02 4.87 -30.03
C ASN A 17 48.81 3.89 -29.13
N GLY A 18 48.55 3.93 -27.83
CA GLY A 18 48.67 2.79 -26.93
C GLY A 18 47.27 2.46 -26.46
N ALA A 19 46.78 1.25 -26.74
CA ALA A 19 45.47 0.80 -26.26
C ALA A 19 45.46 0.84 -24.73
N ALA A 20 44.96 1.94 -24.17
CA ALA A 20 44.69 2.03 -22.73
C ALA A 20 43.72 0.91 -22.36
N ALA A 21 44.00 0.22 -21.25
CA ALA A 21 43.06 -0.76 -20.74
C ALA A 21 41.71 -0.06 -20.49
N PRO A 22 40.56 -0.69 -20.81
CA PRO A 22 39.26 -0.11 -20.55
C PRO A 22 39.08 0.06 -19.03
N VAL A 23 38.74 1.28 -18.60
CA VAL A 23 38.55 1.65 -17.18
C VAL A 23 37.14 2.20 -16.99
N TRP A 24 36.52 1.86 -15.86
CA TRP A 24 35.24 2.41 -15.44
C TRP A 24 35.39 3.84 -14.91
N GLU A 25 34.60 4.75 -15.46
CA GLU A 25 34.57 6.18 -15.13
C GLU A 25 33.18 6.59 -14.61
N ALA A 26 33.14 7.65 -13.81
CA ALA A 26 31.91 8.25 -13.32
C ALA A 26 31.80 9.66 -13.88
N GLY A 27 30.61 10.05 -14.34
CA GLY A 27 30.41 11.38 -14.88
C GLY A 27 28.95 11.83 -14.87
N GLU A 28 28.80 13.14 -14.88
CA GLU A 28 27.53 13.82 -15.10
C GLU A 28 27.45 14.27 -16.57
N LEU A 29 26.34 13.93 -17.21
CA LEU A 29 26.01 14.32 -18.57
C LEU A 29 24.91 15.39 -18.51
N HIS A 30 25.12 16.50 -19.21
CA HIS A 30 24.13 17.57 -19.33
C HIS A 30 23.61 17.62 -20.77
N TYR A 31 22.29 17.65 -20.90
CA TYR A 31 21.56 17.74 -22.15
C TYR A 31 20.82 19.10 -22.24
N PRO A 32 20.30 19.47 -23.42
CA PRO A 32 19.42 20.63 -23.55
C PRO A 32 18.21 20.57 -22.59
N GLN A 33 17.56 21.72 -22.35
CA GLN A 33 16.34 21.81 -21.51
C GLN A 33 16.54 21.44 -20.02
N ASP A 34 17.72 21.72 -19.45
CA ASP A 34 18.03 21.43 -18.02
C ASP A 34 17.91 19.94 -17.67
N GLN A 35 18.16 19.08 -18.66
CA GLN A 35 18.24 17.63 -18.47
C GLN A 35 19.66 17.24 -18.06
N SER A 36 19.77 16.37 -17.07
CA SER A 36 21.06 15.86 -16.62
C SER A 36 20.96 14.45 -16.08
N GLU A 37 22.05 13.70 -16.16
CA GLU A 37 22.15 12.32 -15.72
C GLU A 37 23.50 12.04 -15.10
N VAL A 38 23.54 11.19 -14.07
CA VAL A 38 24.79 10.73 -13.46
C VAL A 38 24.95 9.24 -13.72
N SER A 39 26.09 8.89 -14.31
CA SER A 39 26.34 7.54 -14.81
C SER A 39 27.73 7.01 -14.47
N ALA A 40 27.80 5.68 -14.35
CA ALA A 40 29.03 4.92 -14.46
C ALA A 40 29.16 4.43 -15.90
N PHE A 41 30.33 4.58 -16.52
CA PHE A 41 30.52 4.17 -17.92
C PHE A 41 31.90 3.56 -18.17
N ILE A 42 31.99 2.75 -19.22
CA ILE A 42 33.23 2.14 -19.70
C ILE A 42 33.25 2.11 -21.22
N ASN A 43 34.37 2.56 -21.80
CA ASN A 43 34.62 2.43 -23.22
C ASN A 43 35.23 1.06 -23.53
N THR A 44 34.65 0.32 -24.47
CA THR A 44 35.21 -0.95 -24.94
C THR A 44 36.16 -0.72 -26.12
N LYS A 45 36.92 -1.76 -26.49
CA LYS A 45 37.91 -1.69 -27.59
C LYS A 45 37.30 -1.40 -28.97
N ASN A 46 35.99 -1.56 -29.14
CA ASN A 46 35.28 -1.42 -30.43
C ASN A 46 34.51 -0.10 -30.54
N THR A 47 34.96 0.98 -29.87
CA THR A 47 34.28 2.29 -29.85
C THR A 47 32.84 2.27 -29.31
N THR A 48 32.43 1.19 -28.64
CA THR A 48 31.17 1.13 -27.89
C THR A 48 31.39 1.58 -26.46
N GLN A 49 30.36 2.17 -25.85
CA GLN A 49 30.40 2.60 -24.45
C GLN A 49 29.21 2.00 -23.72
N LEU A 50 29.46 1.28 -22.63
CA LEU A 50 28.39 0.87 -21.72
C LEU A 50 28.20 1.97 -20.68
N GLN A 51 26.96 2.42 -20.49
CA GLN A 51 26.55 3.44 -19.53
C GLN A 51 25.50 2.85 -18.57
N THR A 52 25.68 3.10 -17.27
CA THR A 52 24.72 2.77 -16.21
C THR A 52 24.36 4.05 -15.48
N VAL A 53 23.18 4.59 -15.76
CA VAL A 53 22.65 5.80 -15.12
C VAL A 53 21.86 5.39 -13.88
N LEU A 54 22.15 6.02 -12.74
CA LEU A 54 21.49 5.71 -11.47
C LEU A 54 20.59 6.84 -10.94
N CYS A 55 20.69 8.03 -11.52
CA CYS A 55 19.80 9.14 -11.27
C CYS A 55 19.81 10.12 -12.43
N ALA A 56 18.69 10.83 -12.60
CA ALA A 56 18.50 11.79 -13.67
C ALA A 56 17.59 12.94 -13.24
N LYS A 57 17.66 14.06 -13.97
CA LYS A 57 16.84 15.25 -13.77
C LYS A 57 16.15 15.61 -15.08
N ASN A 58 14.84 15.85 -15.03
CA ASN A 58 14.00 16.25 -16.15
C ASN A 58 14.01 15.29 -17.36
N THR A 59 14.38 14.02 -17.15
CA THR A 59 14.32 12.95 -18.16
C THR A 59 13.11 12.05 -17.91
N GLY A 60 12.75 11.22 -18.91
CA GLY A 60 11.64 10.26 -18.79
C GLY A 60 11.92 9.05 -17.90
N TYR A 61 13.19 8.80 -17.56
CA TYR A 61 13.62 7.61 -16.82
C TYR A 61 14.63 7.98 -15.72
N ALA A 62 14.38 7.50 -14.49
CA ALA A 62 15.20 7.77 -13.31
C ALA A 62 16.51 6.95 -13.26
N TYR A 63 16.58 5.84 -13.99
CA TYR A 63 17.77 5.01 -14.16
C TYR A 63 17.70 4.33 -15.53
N ARG A 64 18.85 4.04 -16.13
CA ARG A 64 18.91 3.34 -17.42
C ARG A 64 20.23 2.58 -17.58
N PHE A 65 20.16 1.53 -18.39
CA PHE A 65 21.31 0.74 -18.79
C PHE A 65 21.41 0.80 -20.31
N THR A 66 22.46 1.44 -20.83
CA THR A 66 22.55 1.82 -22.24
C THR A 66 23.90 1.41 -22.82
N LEU A 67 23.89 0.84 -24.01
CA LEU A 67 25.09 0.63 -24.82
C LEU A 67 25.09 1.62 -25.98
N LEU A 68 26.04 2.55 -25.98
CA LEU A 68 26.30 3.42 -27.12
C LEU A 68 27.01 2.63 -28.21
N LEU A 69 26.41 2.64 -29.39
CA LEU A 69 26.82 1.91 -30.58
C LEU A 69 27.88 2.70 -31.38
N PRO A 70 28.73 2.01 -32.15
CA PRO A 70 29.81 2.65 -32.91
C PRO A 70 29.30 3.38 -34.16
N LYS A 71 28.08 3.08 -34.60
CA LYS A 71 27.37 3.74 -35.71
C LYS A 71 25.92 4.01 -35.32
N SER A 72 25.31 5.03 -35.95
CA SER A 72 23.87 5.26 -35.86
C SER A 72 23.13 4.21 -36.69
N CYS A 73 22.02 3.72 -36.17
CA CYS A 73 21.05 2.88 -36.85
C CYS A 73 19.87 3.74 -37.31
N ASP A 74 19.36 3.48 -38.51
CA ASP A 74 18.36 4.36 -39.15
C ASP A 74 16.93 4.07 -38.70
N ASN A 75 16.65 2.87 -38.18
CA ASN A 75 15.33 2.45 -37.72
C ASN A 75 15.35 2.08 -36.23
N ASP A 76 14.31 2.50 -35.52
CA ASP A 76 14.05 2.06 -34.16
C ASP A 76 13.53 0.61 -34.17
N ILE A 77 14.24 -0.30 -33.51
CA ILE A 77 13.88 -1.72 -33.45
C ILE A 77 14.08 -2.27 -32.04
N VAL A 78 13.26 -3.25 -31.67
CA VAL A 78 13.44 -4.01 -30.42
C VAL A 78 14.14 -5.31 -30.75
N ILE A 79 15.26 -5.58 -30.08
CA ILE A 79 16.05 -6.79 -30.24
C ILE A 79 16.14 -7.56 -28.92
N GLN A 80 16.32 -8.87 -29.03
CA GLN A 80 16.54 -9.74 -27.87
C GLN A 80 18.04 -9.94 -27.67
N VAL A 81 18.52 -9.69 -26.45
CA VAL A 81 19.92 -9.81 -26.07
C VAL A 81 20.05 -10.75 -24.90
N LYS A 82 20.94 -11.72 -24.99
CA LYS A 82 21.27 -12.57 -23.85
C LYS A 82 22.39 -11.90 -23.05
N VAL A 83 22.08 -11.52 -21.82
CA VAL A 83 23.03 -10.90 -20.90
C VAL A 83 23.51 -11.95 -19.92
N SER A 84 24.82 -12.11 -19.81
CA SER A 84 25.43 -13.12 -18.94
C SER A 84 26.59 -12.55 -18.13
N SER A 85 26.53 -12.78 -16.82
CA SER A 85 27.60 -12.62 -15.84
C SER A 85 27.85 -13.95 -15.13
N ASP A 86 28.76 -14.00 -14.15
CA ASP A 86 29.04 -15.21 -13.37
C ASP A 86 27.84 -15.69 -12.55
N THR A 87 26.95 -14.76 -12.18
CA THR A 87 25.81 -15.02 -11.28
C THR A 87 24.47 -14.99 -12.00
N ILE A 88 24.38 -14.35 -13.17
CA ILE A 88 23.12 -14.17 -13.89
C ILE A 88 23.28 -14.52 -15.36
N ASN A 89 22.31 -15.24 -15.91
CA ASN A 89 22.17 -15.48 -17.34
C ASN A 89 20.70 -15.31 -17.70
N THR A 90 20.38 -14.23 -18.42
CA THR A 90 19.00 -13.84 -18.69
C THR A 90 18.84 -13.29 -20.12
N LEU A 91 17.64 -13.38 -20.65
CA LEU A 91 17.24 -12.75 -21.91
C LEU A 91 16.55 -11.43 -21.59
N VAL A 92 17.05 -10.35 -22.15
CA VAL A 92 16.47 -9.00 -22.02
C VAL A 92 16.12 -8.47 -23.40
N TYR A 93 15.14 -7.56 -23.44
CA TYR A 93 14.84 -6.78 -24.64
C TYR A 93 15.58 -5.46 -24.57
N ALA A 94 16.06 -5.01 -25.73
CA ALA A 94 16.71 -3.73 -25.85
C ALA A 94 16.18 -2.99 -27.09
N GLU A 95 15.96 -1.69 -26.92
CA GLU A 95 15.47 -0.80 -27.97
C GLU A 95 16.67 -0.07 -28.59
N VAL A 96 16.84 -0.25 -29.90
CA VAL A 96 17.79 0.52 -30.70
C VAL A 96 17.12 1.84 -31.05
N SER A 97 17.75 2.97 -30.73
CA SER A 97 17.38 4.26 -31.29
C SER A 97 18.62 5.08 -31.60
N GLY A 98 18.77 5.49 -32.87
CA GLY A 98 19.96 6.17 -33.36
C GLY A 98 21.24 5.39 -33.05
N ASN A 99 22.13 5.98 -32.24
CA ASN A 99 23.38 5.34 -31.82
C ASN A 99 23.33 4.77 -30.39
N SER A 100 22.14 4.56 -29.82
CA SER A 100 21.96 3.97 -28.48
C SER A 100 21.16 2.69 -28.53
N LEU A 101 21.54 1.75 -27.67
CA LEU A 101 20.79 0.54 -27.37
C LEU A 101 20.40 0.59 -25.89
N GLU A 102 19.13 0.82 -25.59
CA GLU A 102 18.62 0.93 -24.22
C GLU A 102 18.00 -0.40 -23.77
N PHE A 103 18.47 -0.93 -22.64
CA PHE A 103 18.04 -2.25 -22.16
C PHE A 103 16.93 -2.15 -21.12
N GLN A 104 15.92 -3.00 -21.26
CA GLN A 104 14.94 -3.25 -20.20
C GLN A 104 15.52 -4.28 -19.22
N VAL A 105 16.21 -3.78 -18.19
CA VAL A 105 16.86 -4.62 -17.18
C VAL A 105 16.19 -4.50 -15.81
N ASP A 106 16.13 -5.61 -15.09
CA ASP A 106 15.72 -5.62 -13.69
C ASP A 106 16.81 -4.99 -12.80
N GLN A 107 16.41 -4.38 -11.68
CA GLN A 107 17.29 -3.81 -10.67
C GLN A 107 18.27 -4.86 -10.14
N ASP A 108 17.80 -6.09 -9.94
CA ASP A 108 18.60 -7.21 -9.45
C ASP A 108 19.75 -7.55 -10.40
N LEU A 109 19.55 -7.39 -11.71
CA LEU A 109 20.62 -7.55 -12.70
C LEU A 109 21.72 -6.53 -12.42
N ILE A 110 21.37 -5.25 -12.32
CA ILE A 110 22.35 -4.16 -12.11
C ILE A 110 23.09 -4.37 -10.77
N VAL A 111 22.38 -4.70 -9.69
CA VAL A 111 22.99 -4.95 -8.36
C VAL A 111 23.99 -6.12 -8.42
N SER A 112 23.68 -7.18 -9.17
CA SER A 112 24.56 -8.35 -9.30
C SER A 112 25.88 -8.09 -10.05
N LEU A 113 25.92 -7.03 -10.87
CA LEU A 113 27.09 -6.68 -11.69
C LEU A 113 28.31 -6.35 -10.84
N ARG A 114 28.08 -5.92 -9.60
CA ARG A 114 29.10 -5.53 -8.64
C ARG A 114 30.18 -6.59 -8.40
N ASP A 115 29.78 -7.85 -8.27
CA ASP A 115 30.66 -8.95 -7.89
C ASP A 115 31.13 -9.76 -9.11
N SER A 116 30.66 -9.41 -10.31
CA SER A 116 30.98 -10.13 -11.54
C SER A 116 32.31 -9.61 -12.10
N PRO A 117 33.26 -10.49 -12.50
CA PRO A 117 34.51 -10.08 -13.14
C PRO A 117 34.31 -9.69 -14.62
N GLU A 118 33.26 -10.21 -15.24
CA GLU A 118 32.93 -10.00 -16.65
C GLU A 118 31.41 -9.87 -16.82
N LEU A 119 31.00 -9.03 -17.78
CA LEU A 119 29.63 -8.95 -18.28
C LEU A 119 29.66 -9.18 -19.79
N SER A 120 28.80 -10.05 -20.29
CA SER A 120 28.71 -10.36 -21.71
C SER A 120 27.31 -10.17 -22.27
N PHE A 121 27.26 -9.69 -23.51
CA PHE A 121 26.05 -9.49 -24.30
C PHE A 121 26.17 -10.37 -25.56
N GLU A 122 25.25 -11.31 -25.73
CA GLU A 122 25.16 -12.17 -26.90
C GLU A 122 23.96 -11.74 -27.75
N PHE A 123 24.25 -11.36 -28.99
CA PHE A 123 23.31 -10.90 -30.01
C PHE A 123 23.13 -11.98 -31.09
N SER A 124 22.01 -11.94 -31.81
CA SER A 124 21.91 -12.70 -33.06
C SER A 124 22.93 -12.16 -34.07
N ASN A 125 23.37 -12.99 -35.02
CA ASN A 125 24.32 -12.54 -36.04
C ASN A 125 23.76 -11.40 -36.91
N GLU A 126 22.45 -11.45 -37.19
CA GLU A 126 21.75 -10.43 -37.98
C GLU A 126 21.71 -9.09 -37.23
N ASP A 127 21.35 -9.10 -35.95
CA ASP A 127 21.30 -7.90 -35.12
C ASP A 127 22.69 -7.30 -34.89
N ALA A 128 23.69 -8.15 -34.67
CA ALA A 128 25.09 -7.74 -34.49
C ALA A 128 25.64 -7.04 -35.73
N GLU A 129 25.38 -7.58 -36.92
CA GLU A 129 25.75 -6.96 -38.20
C GLU A 129 25.02 -5.63 -38.42
N TYR A 130 23.71 -5.59 -38.14
CA TYR A 130 22.90 -4.38 -38.21
C TYR A 130 23.47 -3.26 -37.33
N MET A 131 23.81 -3.56 -36.08
CA MET A 131 24.37 -2.58 -35.14
C MET A 131 25.89 -2.32 -35.30
N GLY A 132 26.59 -3.17 -36.06
CA GLY A 132 28.05 -3.06 -36.25
C GLY A 132 28.84 -3.40 -34.99
N VAL A 133 28.32 -4.33 -34.18
CA VAL A 133 28.95 -4.84 -32.95
C VAL A 133 29.28 -6.33 -33.12
N PRO A 134 30.21 -6.91 -32.35
CA PRO A 134 30.42 -8.36 -32.37
C PRO A 134 29.17 -9.09 -31.84
N SER A 135 28.90 -10.29 -32.36
CA SER A 135 27.80 -11.15 -31.88
C SER A 135 27.94 -11.54 -30.40
N LYS A 136 29.16 -11.46 -29.86
CA LYS A 136 29.42 -11.48 -28.43
C LYS A 136 30.27 -10.29 -28.03
N LEU A 137 29.71 -9.39 -27.23
CA LEU A 137 30.42 -8.27 -26.62
C LEU A 137 30.74 -8.61 -25.15
N THR A 138 32.02 -8.56 -24.81
CA THR A 138 32.50 -8.74 -23.43
C THR A 138 32.95 -7.40 -22.86
N VAL A 139 32.43 -7.05 -21.69
CA VAL A 139 32.78 -5.87 -20.91
C VAL A 139 33.53 -6.30 -19.64
N PRO A 140 34.76 -5.83 -19.43
CA PRO A 140 35.48 -6.10 -18.19
C PRO A 140 34.88 -5.30 -17.05
N MET A 141 34.63 -5.95 -15.92
CA MET A 141 34.00 -5.34 -14.75
C MET A 141 35.02 -4.92 -13.68
N THR A 142 36.32 -5.05 -13.96
CA THR A 142 37.39 -4.59 -13.08
C THR A 142 37.22 -3.10 -12.76
N GLY A 143 36.97 -2.78 -11.49
CA GLY A 143 36.75 -1.40 -11.02
C GLY A 143 35.31 -0.89 -11.14
N ALA A 144 34.38 -1.68 -11.72
CA ALA A 144 32.98 -1.31 -11.86
C ALA A 144 32.31 -1.04 -10.51
N GLU A 145 32.52 -1.91 -9.51
CA GLU A 145 31.97 -1.74 -8.16
C GLU A 145 32.31 -0.37 -7.58
N LEU A 146 33.60 0.01 -7.58
CA LEU A 146 34.06 1.27 -7.00
C LEU A 146 33.36 2.46 -7.67
N THR A 147 33.31 2.44 -9.01
CA THR A 147 32.73 3.50 -9.82
C THR A 147 31.21 3.58 -9.64
N MET A 148 30.50 2.45 -9.71
CA MET A 148 29.06 2.41 -9.48
C MET A 148 28.68 2.83 -8.06
N ARG A 149 29.45 2.46 -7.04
CA ARG A 149 29.24 2.94 -5.66
C ARG A 149 29.47 4.45 -5.52
N LYS A 150 30.47 5.00 -6.23
CA LYS A 150 30.68 6.45 -6.28
C LYS A 150 29.48 7.16 -6.90
N VAL A 151 29.00 6.69 -8.04
CA VAL A 151 27.81 7.23 -8.72
C VAL A 151 26.57 7.11 -7.85
N ALA A 152 26.35 5.94 -7.22
CA ALA A 152 25.24 5.74 -6.31
C ALA A 152 25.29 6.73 -5.12
N SER A 153 26.48 6.96 -4.55
CA SER A 153 26.66 7.92 -3.46
C SER A 153 26.34 9.36 -3.88
N GLU A 154 26.71 9.74 -5.10
CA GLU A 154 26.41 11.05 -5.68
C GLU A 154 24.91 11.20 -5.95
N CYS A 155 24.30 10.17 -6.56
CA CYS A 155 22.86 10.10 -6.79
C CYS A 155 22.04 10.15 -5.50
N THR A 156 22.48 9.52 -4.42
CA THR A 156 21.84 9.66 -3.10
C THR A 156 21.76 11.12 -2.67
N ALA A 157 22.87 11.86 -2.79
CA ALA A 157 22.91 13.27 -2.41
C ALA A 157 22.01 14.13 -3.33
N LEU A 158 22.02 13.88 -4.63
CA LEU A 158 21.25 14.63 -5.62
C LEU A 158 19.75 14.36 -5.52
N CYS A 159 19.34 13.11 -5.30
CA CYS A 159 17.93 12.78 -5.12
C CYS A 159 17.34 13.41 -3.86
N LEU A 160 18.10 13.42 -2.76
CA LEU A 160 17.64 13.97 -1.50
C LEU A 160 17.57 15.51 -1.50
N ASN A 161 18.41 16.20 -2.28
CA ASN A 161 18.60 17.65 -2.14
C ASN A 161 18.42 18.47 -3.43
N ASN A 162 18.45 17.86 -4.61
CA ASN A 162 18.58 18.57 -5.89
C ASN A 162 17.52 18.17 -6.93
N SER A 163 16.43 17.54 -6.50
CA SER A 163 15.29 17.14 -7.35
C SER A 163 15.64 16.17 -8.48
N TYR A 164 16.75 15.43 -8.34
CA TYR A 164 17.00 14.29 -9.21
C TYR A 164 16.02 13.17 -8.85
N GLN A 165 15.57 12.46 -9.88
CA GLN A 165 14.84 11.22 -9.74
C GLN A 165 15.85 10.07 -9.68
N CYS A 166 15.60 9.11 -8.79
CA CYS A 166 16.32 7.85 -8.77
C CYS A 166 15.41 6.72 -8.31
N ASN A 167 15.84 5.51 -8.66
CA ASN A 167 15.31 4.30 -8.05
C ASN A 167 15.96 4.11 -6.66
N VAL A 168 15.23 4.50 -5.61
CA VAL A 168 15.74 4.49 -4.22
C VAL A 168 16.23 3.10 -3.77
N PRO A 169 15.47 2.01 -3.99
CA PRO A 169 15.94 0.64 -3.70
C PRO A 169 17.26 0.31 -4.40
N LEU A 170 17.37 0.57 -5.71
CA LEU A 170 18.57 0.28 -6.49
C LEU A 170 19.80 1.04 -5.95
N VAL A 171 19.67 2.35 -5.76
CA VAL A 171 20.79 3.19 -5.27
C VAL A 171 21.22 2.75 -3.86
N SER A 172 20.25 2.44 -2.99
CA SER A 172 20.53 1.94 -1.64
C SER A 172 21.22 0.56 -1.68
N ALA A 173 20.78 -0.33 -2.56
CA ALA A 173 21.36 -1.66 -2.74
C ALA A 173 22.82 -1.58 -3.20
N MET A 174 23.14 -0.67 -4.14
CA MET A 174 24.50 -0.44 -4.61
C MET A 174 25.45 -0.01 -3.49
N LEU A 175 24.96 0.78 -2.54
CA LEU A 175 25.75 1.27 -1.41
C LEU A 175 25.81 0.27 -0.25
N TRP A 176 24.89 -0.70 -0.21
CA TRP A 176 24.79 -1.70 0.86
C TRP A 176 26.04 -2.61 0.91
N PRO A 177 26.56 -2.98 2.10
CA PRO A 177 27.72 -3.87 2.17
C PRO A 177 27.41 -5.29 1.65
N ASN A 178 28.34 -5.93 0.91
CA ASN A 178 28.17 -7.28 0.33
C ASN A 178 27.83 -8.38 1.35
N GLY A 179 28.35 -8.27 2.57
CA GLY A 179 28.04 -9.19 3.66
C GLY A 179 26.84 -8.77 4.52
N GLY A 180 26.18 -7.66 4.19
CA GLY A 180 25.39 -6.91 5.14
C GLY A 180 26.25 -6.19 6.17
N PHE A 181 25.61 -5.42 7.05
CA PHE A 181 26.30 -4.84 8.20
C PHE A 181 26.67 -5.98 9.15
N LYS A 182 27.97 -6.24 9.29
CA LYS A 182 28.53 -7.23 10.21
C LYS A 182 29.40 -6.52 11.22
N ARG A 183 29.38 -7.02 12.45
CA ARG A 183 30.25 -6.55 13.52
C ARG A 183 31.67 -7.06 13.29
N GLU A 184 32.64 -6.16 13.34
CA GLU A 184 34.06 -6.49 13.28
C GLU A 184 34.65 -6.67 14.69
N SER A 185 35.74 -7.43 14.78
CA SER A 185 36.45 -7.63 16.05
C SER A 185 37.03 -6.29 16.54
N GLY A 186 36.55 -5.80 17.69
CA GLY A 186 36.94 -4.51 18.26
C GLY A 186 35.88 -3.42 18.14
N ASP A 187 34.77 -3.70 17.46
CA ASP A 187 33.62 -2.79 17.40
C ASP A 187 32.94 -2.60 18.76
N ILE A 188 32.28 -1.45 18.89
CA ILE A 188 31.45 -1.09 20.04
C ILE A 188 30.50 -2.25 20.38
N ASN A 189 30.38 -2.55 21.67
CA ASN A 189 29.45 -3.57 22.15
C ASN A 189 28.01 -3.04 22.17
N TYR A 190 27.40 -2.95 21.00
CA TYR A 190 26.02 -2.49 20.81
C TYR A 190 25.05 -3.27 21.70
N ASP A 191 25.20 -4.58 21.80
CA ASP A 191 24.37 -5.43 22.64
C ASP A 191 24.39 -5.06 24.12
N GLU A 192 25.56 -4.77 24.67
CA GLU A 192 25.71 -4.36 26.06
C GLU A 192 25.15 -2.97 26.32
N LEU A 193 25.29 -2.06 25.35
CA LEU A 193 24.83 -0.67 25.49
C LEU A 193 23.34 -0.48 25.23
N CYS A 194 22.77 -1.30 24.34
CA CYS A 194 21.44 -1.13 23.78
C CYS A 194 20.43 -2.17 24.25
N THR A 195 20.81 -3.14 25.08
CA THR A 195 19.85 -4.12 25.61
C THR A 195 20.01 -4.35 27.11
N GLU A 196 18.91 -4.73 27.74
CA GLU A 196 18.89 -5.22 29.12
C GLU A 196 18.19 -6.57 29.22
N VAL A 197 18.44 -7.30 30.30
CA VAL A 197 17.74 -8.55 30.61
C VAL A 197 16.52 -8.24 31.48
N LYS A 198 15.33 -8.56 30.96
CA LYS A 198 14.05 -8.52 31.68
C LYS A 198 13.44 -9.92 31.67
N ASN A 199 13.15 -10.46 32.85
CA ASN A 199 12.55 -11.79 33.01
C ASN A 199 13.29 -12.91 32.24
N GLY A 200 14.62 -12.83 32.18
CA GLY A 200 15.46 -13.81 31.46
C GLY A 200 15.57 -13.60 29.95
N HIS A 201 14.98 -12.53 29.42
CA HIS A 201 14.99 -12.21 27.99
C HIS A 201 15.60 -10.84 27.70
N PHE A 202 16.20 -10.66 26.51
CA PHE A 202 16.74 -9.36 26.10
C PHE A 202 15.65 -8.43 25.58
N VAL A 203 15.70 -7.18 26.03
CA VAL A 203 14.80 -6.10 25.62
C VAL A 203 15.64 -4.91 25.16
N PHE A 204 15.19 -4.22 24.12
CA PHE A 204 15.86 -3.04 23.57
C PHE A 204 15.73 -1.84 24.53
N LEU A 205 16.83 -1.09 24.69
CA LEU A 205 16.94 0.11 25.51
C LEU A 205 17.06 1.37 24.63
N PRO A 206 15.94 1.82 24.01
CA PRO A 206 15.97 2.89 23.02
C PRO A 206 16.41 4.25 23.57
N GLN A 207 16.30 4.46 24.89
CA GLN A 207 16.53 5.74 25.56
C GLN A 207 17.87 5.81 26.30
N SER A 208 18.73 4.80 26.18
CA SER A 208 20.09 4.87 26.71
C SER A 208 20.90 5.87 25.88
N SER A 209 21.39 6.95 26.50
CA SER A 209 22.24 7.94 25.81
C SER A 209 23.50 7.30 25.23
N ALA A 210 24.04 6.28 25.90
CA ALA A 210 25.17 5.49 25.41
C ALA A 210 24.81 4.64 24.19
N CYS A 211 23.64 4.01 24.18
CA CYS A 211 23.13 3.29 23.00
C CYS A 211 22.96 4.25 21.82
N LYS A 212 22.24 5.36 22.03
CA LYS A 212 22.01 6.35 20.98
C LYS A 212 23.32 6.87 20.38
N PHE A 213 24.27 7.24 21.24
CA PHE A 213 25.59 7.68 20.78
C PHE A 213 26.31 6.61 19.94
N ALA A 214 26.26 5.34 20.36
CA ALA A 214 26.85 4.23 19.61
C ALA A 214 26.19 4.03 18.24
N LEU A 215 24.86 4.08 18.18
CA LEU A 215 24.09 3.92 16.95
C LEU A 215 24.28 5.11 15.99
N ASP A 216 24.29 6.34 16.51
CA ASP A 216 24.60 7.54 15.72
C ASP A 216 26.01 7.45 15.11
N ARG A 217 26.97 6.95 15.88
CA ARG A 217 28.34 6.70 15.40
C ARG A 217 28.37 5.62 14.32
N PHE A 218 27.63 4.53 14.48
CA PHE A 218 27.47 3.51 13.43
C PHE A 218 26.92 4.12 12.14
N TYR A 219 25.83 4.88 12.23
CA TYR A 219 25.24 5.55 11.06
C TYR A 219 26.24 6.48 10.38
N GLN A 220 26.99 7.27 11.14
CA GLN A 220 27.99 8.19 10.59
C GLN A 220 29.15 7.48 9.87
N HIS A 221 29.58 6.31 10.33
CA HIS A 221 30.72 5.59 9.74
C HIS A 221 30.34 4.64 8.61
N ALA A 222 29.23 3.91 8.76
CA ALA A 222 28.84 2.86 7.82
C ALA A 222 27.47 3.09 7.16
N GLY A 223 26.58 3.86 7.80
CA GLY A 223 25.19 4.02 7.36
C GLY A 223 24.91 5.18 6.40
N ARG A 224 25.74 6.25 6.40
CA ARG A 224 25.49 7.53 5.72
C ARG A 224 25.23 7.50 4.22
N GLY A 225 25.55 6.41 3.54
CA GLY A 225 25.22 6.16 2.13
C GLY A 225 24.07 5.17 1.96
N PRO A 226 24.21 3.91 2.41
CA PRO A 226 23.17 2.89 2.21
C PRO A 226 21.85 3.16 2.96
N LEU A 227 21.86 3.98 4.02
CA LEU A 227 20.70 4.24 4.86
C LEU A 227 20.17 5.67 4.73
N SER A 228 20.70 6.51 3.84
CA SER A 228 20.35 7.95 3.79
C SER A 228 18.88 8.19 3.45
N PHE A 229 18.29 7.38 2.57
CA PHE A 229 16.87 7.48 2.24
C PHE A 229 16.00 7.07 3.44
N LEU A 230 16.40 6.02 4.19
CA LEU A 230 15.71 5.64 5.42
C LEU A 230 15.84 6.74 6.49
N ASP A 231 17.03 7.31 6.67
CA ASP A 231 17.26 8.45 7.56
C ASP A 231 16.35 9.63 7.17
N ALA A 232 16.19 9.90 5.87
CA ALA A 232 15.28 10.94 5.41
C ALA A 232 13.84 10.68 5.83
N LEU A 233 13.35 9.44 5.68
CA LEU A 233 11.99 9.03 6.07
C LEU A 233 11.75 9.15 7.58
N PHE A 234 12.74 8.85 8.43
CA PHE A 234 12.59 8.93 9.88
C PHE A 234 12.84 10.34 10.44
N ASN A 235 13.81 11.08 9.88
CA ASN A 235 14.40 12.23 10.56
C ASN A 235 14.17 13.58 9.85
N GLN A 236 13.76 13.62 8.58
CA GLN A 236 13.42 14.90 7.95
C GLN A 236 12.14 15.49 8.55
N LYS A 237 12.14 16.80 8.79
CA LYS A 237 11.03 17.53 9.44
C LYS A 237 9.69 17.38 8.74
N LYS A 238 9.70 17.19 7.41
CA LYS A 238 8.49 17.08 6.58
C LYS A 238 8.06 15.63 6.33
N SER A 239 8.82 14.65 6.81
CA SER A 239 8.51 13.23 6.63
C SER A 239 7.18 12.86 7.29
N HIS A 240 6.52 11.85 6.74
CA HIS A 240 5.32 11.26 7.32
C HIS A 240 5.57 10.72 8.73
N PHE A 241 6.76 10.17 9.03
CA PHE A 241 7.12 9.74 10.37
C PHE A 241 7.11 10.88 11.40
N LYS A 242 7.70 12.04 11.08
CA LYS A 242 7.71 13.19 11.99
C LYS A 242 6.33 13.81 12.20
N LYS A 243 5.49 13.79 11.17
CA LYS A 243 4.08 14.20 11.30
C LYS A 243 3.31 13.23 12.18
N TYR A 244 3.47 11.92 11.96
CA TYR A 244 2.93 10.87 12.83
C TYR A 244 3.36 11.06 14.28
N GLU A 245 4.66 11.22 14.55
CA GLU A 245 5.21 11.39 15.90
C GLU A 245 4.52 12.54 16.64
N LYS A 246 4.33 13.68 15.97
CA LYS A 246 3.62 14.84 16.50
C LYS A 246 2.14 14.53 16.77
N LEU A 247 1.40 14.11 15.73
CA LEU A 247 -0.04 13.88 15.82
C LEU A 247 -0.39 12.78 16.82
N TRP A 248 0.37 11.69 16.81
CA TRP A 248 0.19 10.58 17.73
C TRP A 248 0.42 10.99 19.18
N ASN A 249 1.49 11.73 19.47
CA ASN A 249 1.74 12.20 20.84
C ASN A 249 0.68 13.19 21.32
N GLU A 250 0.22 14.09 20.44
CA GLU A 250 -0.91 14.98 20.74
C GLU A 250 -2.20 14.19 21.01
N ALA A 251 -2.45 13.11 20.27
CA ALA A 251 -3.59 12.23 20.49
C ALA A 251 -3.48 11.47 21.82
N VAL A 252 -2.31 10.87 22.10
CA VAL A 252 -2.01 10.16 23.36
C VAL A 252 -2.26 11.06 24.56
N ASP A 253 -1.86 12.33 24.50
CA ASP A 253 -2.08 13.31 25.57
C ASP A 253 -3.56 13.52 25.90
N MET A 254 -4.46 13.30 24.93
CA MET A 254 -5.91 13.43 25.08
C MET A 254 -6.61 12.12 25.50
N VAL A 255 -5.93 10.98 25.47
CA VAL A 255 -6.53 9.68 25.86
C VAL A 255 -6.51 9.54 27.38
N PRO A 256 -7.63 9.26 28.06
CA PRO A 256 -7.64 9.06 29.51
C PRO A 256 -6.80 7.87 29.98
N GLY A 257 -6.04 8.04 31.07
CA GLY A 257 -5.26 6.97 31.71
C GLY A 257 -3.93 6.63 31.01
N GLN A 258 -3.57 7.41 29.98
CA GLN A 258 -2.32 7.32 29.24
C GLN A 258 -1.05 7.39 30.11
N SER A 259 -1.09 8.11 31.23
CA SER A 259 0.08 8.31 32.11
C SER A 259 0.61 7.04 32.77
N VAL A 260 -0.22 5.99 32.85
CA VAL A 260 0.15 4.69 33.43
C VAL A 260 0.69 3.73 32.36
N LEU A 261 0.44 4.02 31.08
CA LEU A 261 0.85 3.17 29.98
C LEU A 261 2.29 3.45 29.58
N LYS A 262 3.13 2.41 29.61
CA LYS A 262 4.51 2.49 29.14
C LYS A 262 4.56 2.37 27.62
N ASP A 263 5.54 3.03 27.01
CA ASP A 263 5.90 2.85 25.60
C ASP A 263 4.72 3.06 24.62
N VAL A 264 3.82 4.00 24.94
CA VAL A 264 2.71 4.43 24.06
C VAL A 264 3.04 5.68 23.25
N ARG A 265 4.06 6.45 23.65
CA ARG A 265 4.49 7.64 22.90
C ARG A 265 5.40 7.28 21.73
N ALA A 266 5.29 8.04 20.66
CA ALA A 266 6.25 8.02 19.57
C ALA A 266 7.45 8.91 19.96
N ASP A 267 8.61 8.31 20.16
CA ASP A 267 9.81 8.95 20.72
C ASP A 267 11.03 8.83 19.78
N GLY A 268 10.79 8.44 18.52
CA GLY A 268 11.82 8.22 17.52
C GLY A 268 12.65 6.96 17.73
N ARG A 269 12.27 6.07 18.67
CA ARG A 269 13.01 4.82 18.93
C ARG A 269 13.10 3.89 17.73
N GLU A 270 12.18 4.00 16.77
CA GLU A 270 12.11 3.19 15.57
C GLU A 270 13.38 3.33 14.74
N TRP A 271 13.93 4.55 14.64
CA TRP A 271 15.20 4.79 13.98
C TRP A 271 16.35 4.06 14.69
N ASN A 272 16.43 4.19 16.03
CA ASN A 272 17.45 3.52 16.82
C ASN A 272 17.31 1.98 16.77
N LEU A 273 16.07 1.49 16.82
CA LEU A 273 15.78 0.07 16.72
C LEU A 273 16.18 -0.47 15.34
N MET A 274 15.85 0.25 14.27
CA MET A 274 16.26 -0.09 12.91
C MET A 274 17.79 -0.22 12.82
N LEU A 275 18.53 0.77 13.31
CA LEU A 275 20.00 0.73 13.32
C LEU A 275 20.53 -0.45 14.14
N TYR A 276 19.96 -0.69 15.33
CA TYR A 276 20.34 -1.82 16.16
C TYR A 276 20.04 -3.16 15.49
N SER A 277 18.90 -3.32 14.82
CA SER A 277 18.53 -4.54 14.07
C SER A 277 19.49 -4.89 12.94
N LEU A 278 20.27 -3.92 12.45
CA LEU A 278 21.30 -4.15 11.43
C LEU A 278 22.62 -4.67 12.03
N ILE A 279 22.92 -4.39 13.30
CA ILE A 279 24.26 -4.63 13.88
C ILE A 279 24.27 -5.43 15.19
N GLY A 280 23.13 -5.55 15.85
CA GLY A 280 22.95 -6.29 17.09
C GLY A 280 22.92 -7.80 16.83
N GLU A 281 23.54 -8.56 17.71
CA GLU A 281 23.58 -10.03 17.62
C GLU A 281 22.58 -10.68 18.58
N ARG A 282 22.12 -9.93 19.59
CA ARG A 282 21.12 -10.44 20.54
C ARG A 282 19.75 -10.50 19.91
N SER A 283 19.13 -11.66 20.11
CA SER A 283 17.70 -11.81 19.90
C SER A 283 16.94 -11.00 20.94
N LEU A 284 16.23 -9.98 20.48
CA LEU A 284 15.23 -9.27 21.28
C LEU A 284 13.99 -10.16 21.44
N SER A 285 13.39 -10.13 22.64
CA SER A 285 12.18 -10.93 22.95
C SER A 285 10.88 -10.24 22.57
N ASP A 286 10.89 -8.92 22.52
CA ASP A 286 9.73 -8.11 22.15
C ASP A 286 9.60 -7.93 20.63
N GLU A 287 10.60 -8.37 19.85
CA GLU A 287 10.69 -8.19 18.41
C GLU A 287 10.84 -9.53 17.67
N PRO A 288 10.14 -9.72 16.53
CA PRO A 288 10.33 -10.88 15.68
C PRO A 288 11.70 -10.80 15.01
N LYS A 289 12.48 -11.88 15.09
CA LYS A 289 13.82 -11.90 14.47
C LYS A 289 13.77 -12.02 12.95
N SER A 290 12.65 -12.50 12.41
CA SER A 290 12.36 -12.55 10.99
C SER A 290 10.87 -12.82 10.75
N TYR A 291 10.42 -12.58 9.52
CA TYR A 291 9.13 -13.05 9.01
C TYR A 291 8.88 -14.56 9.26
N PHE A 292 9.93 -15.40 9.28
CA PHE A 292 9.82 -16.85 9.47
C PHE A 292 9.73 -17.27 10.94
N ASP A 293 10.36 -16.52 11.86
CA ASP A 293 10.27 -16.78 13.31
C ASP A 293 8.85 -16.53 13.83
N ILE A 294 8.16 -15.58 13.23
CA ILE A 294 6.74 -15.31 13.47
C ILE A 294 5.88 -16.55 13.20
N LYS A 295 6.25 -17.46 12.29
CA LYS A 295 5.46 -18.69 12.05
C LYS A 295 5.53 -19.72 13.19
N ALA A 296 6.42 -19.55 14.17
CA ALA A 296 6.73 -20.55 15.19
C ALA A 296 6.23 -20.23 16.62
N TYR A 297 5.66 -19.04 16.85
CA TYR A 297 5.18 -18.63 18.18
C TYR A 297 3.69 -18.95 18.36
N GLU A 298 3.35 -20.08 19.00
CA GLU A 298 1.98 -20.33 19.44
C GLU A 298 1.55 -19.29 20.49
N GLY A 299 0.60 -18.42 20.14
CA GLY A 299 0.01 -17.44 21.07
C GLY A 299 0.48 -15.99 20.93
N ASP A 300 1.38 -15.66 19.99
CA ASP A 300 1.64 -14.26 19.62
C ASP A 300 0.65 -13.82 18.50
N PRO A 301 -0.06 -12.68 18.64
CA PRO A 301 -1.05 -12.20 17.67
C PRO A 301 -0.48 -11.88 16.28
N THR A 302 0.84 -12.01 16.06
CA THR A 302 1.49 -11.75 14.77
C THR A 302 1.70 -13.00 13.89
N THR A 303 1.30 -14.21 14.32
CA THR A 303 1.92 -15.50 13.92
C THR A 303 1.22 -16.42 12.90
N LEU A 304 0.29 -15.94 12.08
CA LEU A 304 -0.51 -16.82 11.19
C LEU A 304 -0.65 -16.20 9.81
N LEU A 305 -0.17 -16.97 8.84
CA LEU A 305 -0.33 -16.90 7.38
C LEU A 305 0.06 -15.57 6.70
N TYR A 306 1.17 -15.69 5.98
CA TYR A 306 1.68 -14.70 5.06
C TYR A 306 1.64 -15.27 3.63
N ASP A 307 0.80 -14.66 2.82
CA ASP A 307 1.21 -14.06 1.55
C ASP A 307 0.49 -12.70 1.55
N VAL A 308 1.25 -11.61 1.46
CA VAL A 308 0.77 -10.20 1.50
C VAL A 308 0.42 -9.66 2.91
N ASP A 309 0.69 -8.37 3.13
CA ASP A 309 0.58 -7.50 4.34
C ASP A 309 -0.72 -7.56 5.19
N SER A 310 -1.61 -8.48 4.89
CA SER A 310 -3.01 -8.58 5.34
C SER A 310 -3.23 -8.82 6.86
N ARG A 311 -2.39 -9.59 7.57
CA ARG A 311 -2.63 -9.85 9.01
C ARG A 311 -2.25 -8.67 9.89
N TYR A 312 -1.14 -8.01 9.58
CA TYR A 312 -0.71 -6.80 10.27
C TYR A 312 -1.77 -5.70 10.15
N GLU A 313 -2.35 -5.56 8.96
CA GLU A 313 -3.50 -4.68 8.70
C GLU A 313 -4.73 -5.05 9.53
N LEU A 314 -5.06 -6.34 9.67
CA LEU A 314 -6.19 -6.78 10.51
C LEU A 314 -5.98 -6.55 12.01
N GLU A 315 -4.78 -6.81 12.53
CA GLU A 315 -4.45 -6.50 13.94
C GLU A 315 -4.42 -4.98 14.18
N ALA A 316 -3.88 -4.21 13.24
CA ALA A 316 -3.93 -2.74 13.29
C ALA A 316 -5.37 -2.24 13.28
N LEU A 317 -6.23 -2.81 12.42
CA LEU A 317 -7.65 -2.50 12.36
C LEU A 317 -8.36 -2.83 13.67
N LYS A 318 -8.10 -4.01 14.25
CA LYS A 318 -8.64 -4.42 15.55
C LYS A 318 -8.27 -3.44 16.65
N TYR A 319 -6.98 -3.13 16.80
CA TYR A 319 -6.52 -2.28 17.88
C TYR A 319 -6.99 -0.83 17.69
N THR A 320 -7.05 -0.38 16.43
CA THR A 320 -7.66 0.91 16.07
C THR A 320 -9.14 0.94 16.41
N ALA A 321 -9.91 -0.10 16.08
CA ALA A 321 -11.33 -0.20 16.39
C ALA A 321 -11.60 -0.11 17.90
N VAL A 322 -10.83 -0.84 18.70
CA VAL A 322 -10.93 -0.80 20.17
C VAL A 322 -10.54 0.58 20.70
N LEU A 323 -9.47 1.17 20.19
CA LEU A 323 -9.01 2.50 20.57
C LEU A 323 -10.05 3.57 20.25
N MET A 324 -10.62 3.56 19.04
CA MET A 324 -11.63 4.52 18.58
C MET A 324 -12.90 4.43 19.43
N ARG A 325 -13.33 3.23 19.84
CA ARG A 325 -14.44 3.07 20.79
C ARG A 325 -14.13 3.68 22.15
N LYS A 326 -12.92 3.45 22.66
CA LYS A 326 -12.47 4.00 23.95
C LYS A 326 -12.47 5.53 23.95
N VAL A 327 -12.20 6.16 22.81
CA VAL A 327 -12.18 7.62 22.65
C VAL A 327 -13.44 8.21 22.03
N ALA A 328 -14.48 7.41 21.78
CA ALA A 328 -15.69 7.84 21.07
C ALA A 328 -16.42 9.05 21.70
N GLY A 329 -16.21 9.29 23.00
CA GLY A 329 -16.71 10.48 23.69
C GLY A 329 -15.99 11.80 23.34
N SER A 330 -14.93 11.77 22.53
CA SER A 330 -14.15 12.94 22.12
C SER A 330 -13.87 12.91 20.62
N LEU A 331 -14.62 13.73 19.86
CA LEU A 331 -14.44 13.87 18.41
C LEU A 331 -13.01 14.32 18.06
N ASN A 332 -12.51 15.36 18.73
CA ASN A 332 -11.16 15.89 18.52
C ASN A 332 -10.06 14.82 18.78
N THR A 333 -10.22 13.98 19.81
CA THR A 333 -9.26 12.89 20.05
C THR A 333 -9.31 11.87 18.91
N SER A 334 -10.53 11.51 18.47
CA SER A 334 -10.75 10.55 17.39
C SER A 334 -10.14 11.02 16.06
N GLU A 335 -10.38 12.28 15.68
CA GLU A 335 -9.82 12.90 14.47
C GLU A 335 -8.28 12.93 14.49
N LYS A 336 -7.68 13.24 15.64
CA LYS A 336 -6.21 13.22 15.77
C LYS A 336 -5.63 11.82 15.65
N ILE A 337 -6.30 10.81 16.18
CA ILE A 337 -5.90 9.40 16.02
C ILE A 337 -5.99 9.02 14.54
N GLU A 338 -7.10 9.30 13.86
CA GLU A 338 -7.27 9.02 12.43
C GLU A 338 -6.18 9.71 11.59
N ALA A 339 -5.89 11.00 11.86
CA ALA A 339 -4.83 11.73 11.18
C ALA A 339 -3.44 11.12 11.44
N ALA A 340 -3.15 10.71 12.67
CA ALA A 340 -1.89 10.03 13.00
C ALA A 340 -1.76 8.69 12.26
N LEU A 341 -2.79 7.85 12.28
CA LEU A 341 -2.78 6.54 11.63
C LEU A 341 -2.66 6.64 10.10
N LYS A 342 -3.21 7.72 9.50
CA LYS A 342 -2.97 8.05 8.09
C LYS A 342 -1.48 8.31 7.83
N GLU A 343 -0.85 9.18 8.61
CA GLU A 343 0.58 9.48 8.48
C GLU A 343 1.46 8.24 8.75
N TRP A 344 1.06 7.35 9.66
CA TRP A 344 1.73 6.05 9.85
C TRP A 344 1.64 5.18 8.59
N SER A 345 0.46 5.06 7.99
CA SER A 345 0.24 4.24 6.79
C SER A 345 1.08 4.74 5.61
N GLU A 346 1.09 6.06 5.40
CA GLU A 346 1.92 6.73 4.39
C GLU A 346 3.42 6.51 4.62
N PHE A 347 3.87 6.69 5.86
CA PHE A 347 5.26 6.40 6.24
C PHE A 347 5.65 4.94 5.97
N TYR A 348 4.80 3.98 6.36
CA TYR A 348 5.12 2.56 6.20
C TYR A 348 5.18 2.14 4.73
N ARG A 349 4.32 2.74 3.88
CA ARG A 349 4.36 2.57 2.42
C ARG A 349 5.69 3.08 1.85
N GLU A 350 6.07 4.31 2.18
CA GLU A 350 7.36 4.89 1.74
C GLU A 350 8.54 4.05 2.23
N PHE A 351 8.55 3.71 3.52
CA PHE A 351 9.57 2.86 4.15
C PHE A 351 9.71 1.52 3.42
N SER A 352 8.60 0.81 3.20
CA SER A 352 8.61 -0.49 2.54
C SER A 352 9.10 -0.39 1.10
N SER A 353 8.74 0.68 0.39
CA SER A 353 9.16 0.95 -0.98
C SER A 353 10.62 1.38 -1.12
N ALA A 354 11.21 1.97 -0.07
CA ALA A 354 12.60 2.44 -0.07
C ALA A 354 13.61 1.33 0.24
N LEU A 355 13.16 0.21 0.81
CA LEU A 355 14.06 -0.88 1.19
C LEU A 355 14.58 -1.62 -0.06
N PRO A 356 15.91 -1.80 -0.19
CA PRO A 356 16.49 -2.61 -1.26
C PRO A 356 16.11 -4.09 -1.10
N GLN A 357 16.21 -4.87 -2.19
CA GLN A 357 16.04 -6.34 -2.21
C GLN A 357 17.20 -7.09 -1.53
N VAL A 358 17.62 -6.61 -0.37
CA VAL A 358 18.64 -7.22 0.48
C VAL A 358 17.94 -7.85 1.68
N LYS A 359 18.21 -9.14 1.95
CA LYS A 359 17.58 -9.88 3.06
C LYS A 359 17.60 -9.14 4.40
N GLN A 360 18.74 -8.53 4.74
CA GLN A 360 18.89 -7.75 5.98
C GLN A 360 18.01 -6.49 5.99
N ALA A 361 17.83 -5.82 4.84
CA ALA A 361 16.98 -4.64 4.72
C ALA A 361 15.49 -5.01 4.79
N LEU A 362 15.07 -6.05 4.05
CA LEU A 362 13.69 -6.52 4.05
C LEU A 362 13.23 -7.00 5.44
N ALA A 363 14.15 -7.52 6.26
CA ALA A 363 13.88 -7.93 7.64
C ALA A 363 13.47 -6.76 8.56
N LEU A 364 13.71 -5.51 8.17
CA LEU A 364 13.31 -4.34 8.94
C LEU A 364 11.79 -4.09 8.90
N ARG A 365 11.09 -4.53 7.84
CA ARG A 365 9.63 -4.35 7.66
C ARG A 365 8.81 -4.80 8.86
N PRO A 366 8.89 -6.07 9.31
CA PRO A 366 8.10 -6.54 10.45
C PRO A 366 8.51 -5.89 11.78
N ILE A 367 9.78 -5.51 11.94
CA ILE A 367 10.30 -4.89 13.17
C ILE A 367 9.68 -3.50 13.38
N ILE A 368 9.74 -2.65 12.34
CA ILE A 368 9.19 -1.29 12.39
C ILE A 368 7.67 -1.32 12.51
N TYR A 369 7.00 -2.19 11.73
CA TYR A 369 5.54 -2.30 11.82
C TYR A 369 5.09 -2.69 13.22
N ARG A 370 5.68 -3.75 13.79
CA ARG A 370 5.33 -4.24 15.13
C ARG A 370 5.55 -3.17 16.19
N THR A 371 6.68 -2.46 16.15
CA THR A 371 6.96 -1.39 17.11
C THR A 371 5.86 -0.32 17.12
N MET A 372 5.37 0.06 15.93
CA MET A 372 4.30 1.05 15.81
C MET A 372 2.94 0.46 16.23
N LEU A 373 2.62 -0.76 15.78
CA LEU A 373 1.40 -1.49 16.14
C LEU A 373 1.25 -1.67 17.66
N LEU A 374 2.33 -2.02 18.37
CA LEU A 374 2.32 -2.23 19.82
C LEU A 374 1.96 -0.96 20.60
N ARG A 375 2.21 0.24 20.05
CA ARG A 375 1.76 1.48 20.68
C ARG A 375 0.25 1.60 20.67
N ILE A 376 -0.37 1.27 19.52
CA ILE A 376 -1.82 1.29 19.36
C ILE A 376 -2.43 0.23 20.26
N TRP A 377 -1.89 -0.99 20.25
CA TRP A 377 -2.32 -2.08 21.13
C TRP A 377 -2.31 -1.67 22.61
N ARG A 378 -1.20 -1.11 23.09
CA ARG A 378 -1.09 -0.63 24.48
C ARG A 378 -2.07 0.50 24.78
N LEU A 379 -2.20 1.48 23.88
CA LEU A 379 -3.12 2.62 24.07
C LEU A 379 -4.59 2.17 24.07
N ALA A 380 -4.91 1.16 23.26
CA ALA A 380 -6.21 0.49 23.20
C ALA A 380 -6.53 -0.33 24.47
N GLY A 381 -5.55 -0.57 25.34
CA GLY A 381 -5.73 -1.35 26.56
C GLY A 381 -5.39 -2.84 26.42
N MET A 382 -4.53 -3.17 25.46
CA MET A 382 -4.05 -4.53 25.18
C MET A 382 -5.17 -5.54 24.90
N PRO A 383 -6.06 -5.26 23.92
CA PRO A 383 -7.11 -6.21 23.55
C PRO A 383 -6.51 -7.53 23.04
N GLU A 384 -7.30 -8.60 23.09
CA GLU A 384 -6.93 -9.88 22.48
C GLU A 384 -6.76 -9.71 20.96
N GLY A 385 -5.80 -10.45 20.40
CA GLY A 385 -5.53 -10.45 18.96
C GLY A 385 -6.63 -11.14 18.15
N VAL A 386 -6.60 -10.92 16.85
CA VAL A 386 -7.61 -11.47 15.93
C VAL A 386 -7.40 -12.98 15.75
N SER A 387 -8.47 -13.76 15.94
CA SER A 387 -8.48 -15.19 15.61
C SER A 387 -8.92 -15.39 14.16
N PHE A 388 -7.95 -15.45 13.24
CA PHE A 388 -8.24 -15.78 11.85
C PHE A 388 -8.35 -17.29 11.66
N LYS A 389 -9.40 -17.74 10.99
CA LYS A 389 -9.58 -19.13 10.55
C LYS A 389 -9.75 -19.15 9.05
N GLN A 390 -8.91 -19.89 8.34
CA GLN A 390 -8.89 -19.89 6.88
C GLN A 390 -10.22 -20.37 6.29
N GLU A 391 -10.93 -21.28 6.96
CA GLU A 391 -12.28 -21.71 6.56
C GLU A 391 -13.34 -20.60 6.63
N ASN A 392 -13.03 -19.46 7.24
CA ASN A 392 -13.91 -18.29 7.32
C ASN A 392 -13.56 -17.22 6.28
N ALA A 393 -12.52 -17.44 5.47
CA ALA A 393 -12.15 -16.51 4.41
C ALA A 393 -13.34 -16.31 3.46
N PHE A 394 -13.49 -15.07 3.02
CA PHE A 394 -14.46 -14.72 2.01
C PHE A 394 -14.12 -15.43 0.70
N VAL A 395 -15.09 -16.13 0.11
CA VAL A 395 -14.97 -16.75 -1.21
C VAL A 395 -16.14 -16.27 -2.05
N GLN A 396 -15.85 -15.86 -3.28
CA GLN A 396 -16.83 -15.43 -4.28
C GLN A 396 -16.76 -16.39 -5.47
N GLY A 397 -17.91 -16.72 -6.06
CA GLY A 397 -18.00 -17.51 -7.27
C GLY A 397 -17.58 -16.72 -8.50
N SER A 398 -17.09 -17.43 -9.51
CA SER A 398 -16.68 -16.84 -10.79
C SER A 398 -16.94 -17.81 -11.93
N ASP A 399 -16.99 -17.30 -13.16
CA ASP A 399 -17.17 -18.09 -14.39
C ASP A 399 -18.39 -19.03 -14.35
N GLY A 400 -19.50 -18.57 -13.78
CA GLY A 400 -20.72 -19.36 -13.65
C GLY A 400 -20.65 -20.49 -12.61
N LYS A 401 -19.61 -20.50 -11.76
CA LYS A 401 -19.43 -21.49 -10.70
C LYS A 401 -19.64 -20.85 -9.33
N LEU A 402 -20.55 -21.44 -8.56
CA LEU A 402 -20.82 -21.09 -7.18
C LEU A 402 -19.69 -21.58 -6.27
N THR A 403 -19.60 -21.00 -5.07
CA THR A 403 -18.61 -21.37 -4.05
C THR A 403 -19.05 -22.56 -3.22
N SER A 404 -20.37 -22.75 -3.08
CA SER A 404 -20.94 -23.88 -2.37
C SER A 404 -22.07 -24.56 -3.16
N ASN A 405 -22.47 -25.74 -2.69
CA ASN A 405 -23.62 -26.47 -3.24
C ASN A 405 -24.94 -26.05 -2.58
N ASP A 406 -24.98 -24.89 -1.93
CA ASP A 406 -26.19 -24.43 -1.28
C ASP A 406 -27.25 -24.03 -2.32
N ARG A 407 -28.46 -24.56 -2.13
CA ARG A 407 -29.59 -24.29 -3.02
C ARG A 407 -29.90 -22.79 -3.09
N LEU A 408 -29.80 -22.08 -1.97
CA LEU A 408 -30.14 -20.68 -1.87
C LEU A 408 -29.11 -19.81 -2.61
N GLU A 409 -27.83 -20.14 -2.53
CA GLU A 409 -26.77 -19.52 -3.34
C GLU A 409 -27.12 -19.66 -4.83
N ALA A 410 -27.44 -20.86 -5.30
CA ALA A 410 -27.77 -21.10 -6.69
C ALA A 410 -28.98 -20.29 -7.22
N VAL A 411 -30.04 -20.11 -6.41
CA VAL A 411 -31.23 -19.36 -6.83
C VAL A 411 -31.14 -17.86 -6.61
N CYS A 412 -30.22 -17.42 -5.75
CA CYS A 412 -29.97 -16.02 -5.42
C CYS A 412 -28.76 -15.45 -6.17
N SER A 413 -28.18 -16.18 -7.13
CA SER A 413 -26.99 -15.74 -7.87
C SER A 413 -27.32 -15.33 -9.29
N PHE A 414 -26.61 -14.30 -9.77
CA PHE A 414 -26.35 -14.10 -11.19
C PHE A 414 -24.84 -13.93 -11.41
N PHE A 415 -24.37 -14.16 -12.63
CA PHE A 415 -22.95 -14.01 -12.97
C PHE A 415 -22.79 -12.94 -14.06
N ASP A 416 -21.95 -11.94 -13.80
CA ASP A 416 -21.72 -10.80 -14.70
C ASP A 416 -20.29 -10.23 -14.56
N GLY A 417 -19.88 -9.31 -15.44
CA GLY A 417 -18.58 -8.64 -15.43
C GLY A 417 -17.46 -9.38 -16.17
N GLU A 418 -16.27 -8.76 -16.23
CA GLU A 418 -15.12 -9.16 -17.08
C GLU A 418 -14.54 -10.56 -16.73
N ASN A 419 -14.87 -11.10 -15.55
CA ASN A 419 -14.49 -12.45 -15.08
C ASN A 419 -15.71 -13.33 -14.71
N GLY A 420 -16.91 -12.96 -15.13
CA GLY A 420 -18.15 -13.66 -14.78
C GLY A 420 -18.33 -13.83 -13.27
N SER A 421 -18.11 -12.77 -12.51
CA SER A 421 -18.21 -12.73 -11.05
C SER A 421 -19.64 -13.01 -10.58
N GLU A 422 -19.79 -13.75 -9.48
CA GLU A 422 -21.08 -14.00 -8.83
C GLU A 422 -21.61 -12.75 -8.14
N PHE A 423 -22.89 -12.43 -8.31
CA PHE A 423 -23.61 -11.29 -7.71
C PHE A 423 -25.00 -11.72 -7.22
N PHE A 424 -25.61 -10.92 -6.34
CA PHE A 424 -26.92 -11.25 -5.77
C PHE A 424 -28.07 -10.93 -6.73
N PHE A 425 -28.85 -11.94 -7.09
CA PHE A 425 -30.10 -11.82 -7.84
C PHE A 425 -31.31 -12.13 -6.95
N GLY A 426 -32.00 -11.07 -6.51
CA GLY A 426 -33.20 -11.19 -5.69
C GLY A 426 -34.45 -11.61 -6.47
N SER A 427 -34.43 -12.78 -7.11
CA SER A 427 -35.58 -13.39 -7.79
C SER A 427 -36.73 -13.73 -6.82
N ASP A 428 -37.95 -13.92 -7.33
CA ASP A 428 -39.09 -14.33 -6.49
C ASP A 428 -38.83 -15.65 -5.75
N GLU A 429 -38.08 -16.57 -6.36
CA GLU A 429 -37.67 -17.83 -5.73
C GLU A 429 -36.63 -17.60 -4.64
N CYS A 430 -35.65 -16.73 -4.88
CA CYS A 430 -34.67 -16.33 -3.87
C CYS A 430 -35.38 -15.68 -2.66
N ILE A 431 -36.26 -14.70 -2.88
CA ILE A 431 -37.00 -13.99 -1.82
C ILE A 431 -37.85 -14.97 -0.99
N LYS A 432 -38.54 -15.92 -1.65
CA LYS A 432 -39.30 -16.98 -0.96
C LYS A 432 -38.38 -17.91 -0.16
N GLY A 433 -37.23 -18.27 -0.72
CA GLY A 433 -36.21 -19.08 -0.06
C GLY A 433 -35.70 -18.42 1.21
N VAL A 434 -35.30 -17.15 1.14
CA VAL A 434 -34.82 -16.37 2.29
C VAL A 434 -35.88 -16.34 3.39
N ASN A 435 -37.14 -16.07 3.05
CA ASN A 435 -38.22 -16.01 4.04
C ASN A 435 -38.55 -17.37 4.69
N ALA A 436 -38.38 -18.47 3.95
CA ALA A 436 -38.54 -19.82 4.47
C ALA A 436 -37.39 -20.20 5.43
N ASP A 437 -36.17 -19.78 5.12
CA ASP A 437 -34.99 -19.99 5.96
C ASP A 437 -35.07 -19.19 7.27
N LEU A 438 -35.56 -17.94 7.22
CA LEU A 438 -35.81 -17.16 8.43
C LEU A 438 -36.77 -17.86 9.41
N ASP A 439 -37.75 -18.60 8.88
CA ASP A 439 -38.66 -19.41 9.69
C ASP A 439 -37.91 -20.62 10.30
N SER A 440 -37.22 -21.36 9.43
CA SER A 440 -36.55 -22.61 9.77
C SER A 440 -35.42 -22.42 10.79
N PHE A 441 -34.74 -21.27 10.76
CA PHE A 441 -33.68 -20.91 11.70
C PHE A 441 -34.19 -20.20 12.96
N GLY A 442 -35.51 -20.05 13.14
CA GLY A 442 -36.06 -19.39 14.32
C GLY A 442 -35.76 -17.89 14.39
N LEU A 443 -35.55 -17.25 13.24
CA LEU A 443 -35.23 -15.82 13.13
C LEU A 443 -36.49 -14.94 13.06
N LYS A 444 -37.69 -15.54 12.94
CA LYS A 444 -38.96 -14.79 12.94
C LYS A 444 -39.36 -14.35 14.36
N ASN A 445 -39.58 -13.06 14.53
CA ASN A 445 -40.14 -12.46 15.74
C ASN A 445 -40.99 -11.23 15.40
N GLN A 446 -41.54 -10.56 16.43
CA GLN A 446 -42.38 -9.36 16.23
C GLN A 446 -41.59 -8.20 15.62
N GLU A 447 -40.31 -8.06 15.96
CA GLU A 447 -39.43 -7.01 15.46
C GLU A 447 -39.16 -7.18 13.96
N LEU A 448 -39.04 -8.40 13.45
CA LEU A 448 -38.93 -8.66 12.02
C LEU A 448 -40.17 -8.16 11.24
N ASN A 449 -41.36 -8.24 11.83
CA ASN A 449 -42.57 -7.68 11.19
C ASN A 449 -42.49 -6.15 11.06
N GLU A 450 -41.89 -5.48 12.05
CA GLU A 450 -41.65 -4.05 11.98
C GLU A 450 -40.60 -3.73 10.90
N VAL A 451 -39.52 -4.52 10.78
CA VAL A 451 -38.56 -4.41 9.68
C VAL A 451 -39.25 -4.49 8.32
N PHE A 452 -40.09 -5.51 8.10
CA PHE A 452 -40.84 -5.65 6.85
C PHE A 452 -41.75 -4.44 6.58
N LYS A 453 -42.46 -3.97 7.60
CA LYS A 453 -43.36 -2.83 7.48
C LYS A 453 -42.60 -1.55 7.09
N ARG A 454 -41.49 -1.24 7.77
CA ARG A 454 -40.69 -0.04 7.49
C ARG A 454 -39.99 -0.11 6.15
N TRP A 455 -39.49 -1.28 5.77
CA TRP A 455 -38.96 -1.49 4.43
C TRP A 455 -40.03 -1.28 3.36
N ASP A 456 -41.22 -1.87 3.51
CA ASP A 456 -42.29 -1.73 2.51
C ASP A 456 -42.77 -0.26 2.40
N GLU A 457 -42.74 0.51 3.50
CA GLU A 457 -42.99 1.97 3.49
C GLU A 457 -41.94 2.71 2.65
N PHE A 458 -40.66 2.47 2.90
CA PHE A 458 -39.54 3.06 2.15
C PHE A 458 -39.55 2.63 0.67
N ALA A 459 -39.59 1.33 0.39
CA ALA A 459 -39.45 0.77 -0.94
C ALA A 459 -40.58 1.22 -1.88
N LYS A 460 -41.81 1.30 -1.36
CA LYS A 460 -42.93 1.85 -2.15
C LYS A 460 -42.72 3.33 -2.45
N ALA A 461 -42.29 4.13 -1.47
CA ALA A 461 -42.02 5.55 -1.70
C ALA A 461 -40.88 5.76 -2.72
N TRP A 462 -39.80 4.98 -2.61
CA TRP A 462 -38.67 5.01 -3.53
C TRP A 462 -39.10 4.64 -4.95
N GLN A 463 -39.84 3.55 -5.13
CA GLN A 463 -40.29 3.08 -6.44
C GLN A 463 -41.21 4.08 -7.17
N HIS A 464 -41.93 4.93 -6.42
CA HIS A 464 -42.77 5.99 -7.00
C HIS A 464 -42.03 7.33 -7.15
N SER A 465 -40.73 7.37 -6.83
CA SER A 465 -39.90 8.58 -6.94
C SER A 465 -39.14 8.65 -8.26
N VAL A 466 -38.61 9.84 -8.56
CA VAL A 466 -37.74 10.08 -9.73
C VAL A 466 -36.40 9.34 -9.65
N PHE A 467 -36.01 8.88 -8.46
CA PHE A 467 -34.74 8.19 -8.23
C PHE A 467 -34.80 6.69 -8.52
N SER A 468 -35.99 6.12 -8.76
CA SER A 468 -36.12 4.69 -9.03
C SER A 468 -35.54 4.34 -10.39
N GLN A 469 -34.69 3.32 -10.42
CA GLN A 469 -34.10 2.76 -11.63
C GLN A 469 -34.48 1.28 -11.78
N ASP A 470 -34.63 0.83 -13.02
CA ASP A 470 -34.79 -0.59 -13.34
C ASP A 470 -33.40 -1.26 -13.44
N SER A 471 -32.71 -1.33 -12.31
CA SER A 471 -31.34 -1.84 -12.20
C SER A 471 -31.17 -2.71 -10.95
N PRO A 472 -30.31 -3.75 -10.97
CA PRO A 472 -29.86 -4.44 -9.77
C PRO A 472 -29.24 -3.51 -8.72
N ASP A 473 -28.73 -2.34 -9.11
CA ASP A 473 -28.08 -1.37 -8.23
C ASP A 473 -29.02 -0.31 -7.63
N ASP A 474 -30.31 -0.35 -7.97
CA ASP A 474 -31.33 0.50 -7.34
C ASP A 474 -31.43 0.22 -5.83
N ALA A 475 -31.83 1.23 -5.04
CA ALA A 475 -31.96 1.11 -3.57
C ALA A 475 -32.88 -0.04 -3.13
N VAL A 476 -33.88 -0.37 -3.95
CA VAL A 476 -34.83 -1.46 -3.74
C VAL A 476 -34.44 -2.69 -4.57
N GLY A 477 -33.75 -2.47 -5.69
CA GLY A 477 -33.34 -3.46 -6.68
C GLY A 477 -34.48 -3.85 -7.63
N VAL A 478 -34.25 -4.87 -8.44
CA VAL A 478 -35.19 -5.31 -9.50
C VAL A 478 -36.59 -5.69 -8.96
N LYS A 479 -36.70 -6.15 -7.71
CA LYS A 479 -37.99 -6.40 -7.02
C LYS A 479 -38.05 -5.65 -5.71
N LEU A 480 -39.26 -5.30 -5.28
CA LEU A 480 -39.53 -4.52 -4.06
C LEU A 480 -38.82 -5.02 -2.79
N ARG A 481 -38.50 -6.32 -2.71
CA ARG A 481 -37.83 -6.94 -1.55
C ARG A 481 -36.49 -7.59 -1.88
N SER A 482 -35.92 -7.35 -3.06
CA SER A 482 -34.61 -7.93 -3.43
C SER A 482 -33.53 -7.47 -2.44
N LYS A 483 -33.38 -6.16 -2.24
CA LYS A 483 -32.36 -5.58 -1.36
C LYS A 483 -32.60 -5.90 0.13
N LEU A 484 -33.86 -5.95 0.58
CA LEU A 484 -34.16 -6.47 1.92
C LEU A 484 -33.75 -7.94 2.08
N SER A 485 -33.98 -8.77 1.07
CA SER A 485 -33.68 -10.20 1.15
C SER A 485 -32.18 -10.46 1.22
N LEU A 486 -31.36 -9.70 0.50
CA LEU A 486 -29.89 -9.75 0.66
C LEU A 486 -29.47 -9.35 2.07
N THR A 487 -30.01 -8.24 2.59
CA THR A 487 -29.76 -7.80 3.98
C THR A 487 -30.11 -8.90 4.99
N LEU A 488 -31.27 -9.55 4.86
CA LEU A 488 -31.71 -10.60 5.78
C LEU A 488 -30.98 -11.94 5.57
N LEU A 489 -30.52 -12.24 4.36
CA LEU A 489 -29.71 -13.43 4.07
C LEU A 489 -28.38 -13.40 4.84
N SER A 490 -27.82 -12.20 5.04
CA SER A 490 -26.58 -11.97 5.81
C SER A 490 -26.69 -12.35 7.30
N LEU A 491 -27.90 -12.60 7.83
CA LEU A 491 -28.10 -13.10 9.20
C LEU A 491 -27.53 -14.50 9.40
N TYR A 492 -27.53 -15.33 8.36
CA TYR A 492 -27.17 -16.76 8.46
C TYR A 492 -26.23 -17.24 7.35
N LYS A 493 -26.01 -16.45 6.28
CA LYS A 493 -25.06 -16.76 5.20
C LYS A 493 -24.02 -15.66 5.00
N THR A 494 -22.84 -16.04 4.54
CA THR A 494 -21.76 -15.12 4.13
C THR A 494 -21.39 -15.47 2.69
N TYR A 495 -22.35 -15.34 1.77
CA TYR A 495 -22.07 -15.55 0.36
C TYR A 495 -21.30 -14.37 -0.20
N GLY A 496 -20.39 -14.69 -1.11
CA GLY A 496 -19.59 -13.70 -1.80
C GLY A 496 -20.25 -13.16 -3.05
N PHE A 497 -21.39 -12.51 -2.89
CA PHE A 497 -21.95 -11.72 -3.97
C PHE A 497 -21.10 -10.48 -4.17
N GLY A 498 -20.63 -10.27 -5.39
CA GLY A 498 -19.58 -9.35 -5.84
C GLY A 498 -19.82 -7.87 -5.65
N ASP A 499 -20.69 -7.48 -4.74
CA ASP A 499 -20.97 -6.09 -4.44
C ASP A 499 -19.68 -5.45 -3.90
N TYR A 500 -19.27 -4.35 -4.54
CA TYR A 500 -17.97 -3.67 -4.39
C TYR A 500 -17.67 -3.10 -3.00
N PHE A 501 -18.51 -3.38 -2.00
CA PHE A 501 -18.38 -2.93 -0.64
C PHE A 501 -18.83 -4.08 0.26
N LEU A 502 -18.04 -5.13 0.38
CA LEU A 502 -18.29 -6.15 1.41
C LEU A 502 -17.49 -5.75 2.64
N GLN A 503 -18.07 -5.89 3.83
CA GLN A 503 -17.35 -5.82 5.11
C GLN A 503 -16.38 -7.01 5.24
N ARG A 504 -15.38 -7.07 4.36
CA ARG A 504 -14.49 -8.22 4.16
C ARG A 504 -13.70 -8.48 5.42
N GLN A 505 -13.24 -7.43 6.09
CA GLN A 505 -12.49 -7.53 7.33
C GLN A 505 -13.38 -8.08 8.45
N CYS A 506 -14.64 -7.65 8.57
CA CYS A 506 -15.62 -8.22 9.49
C CYS A 506 -15.88 -9.71 9.20
N VAL A 507 -16.12 -10.09 7.93
CA VAL A 507 -16.39 -11.48 7.56
C VAL A 507 -15.18 -12.38 7.83
N ALA A 508 -13.99 -11.93 7.44
CA ALA A 508 -12.74 -12.67 7.59
C ALA A 508 -12.33 -12.84 9.07
N SER A 509 -12.47 -11.79 9.86
CA SER A 509 -12.10 -11.82 11.28
C SER A 509 -13.20 -12.40 12.19
N ARG A 510 -14.47 -12.20 11.81
CA ARG A 510 -15.66 -12.39 12.67
C ARG A 510 -15.53 -11.71 14.03
N ASP A 511 -14.69 -10.68 14.08
CA ASP A 511 -14.33 -9.98 15.28
C ASP A 511 -15.33 -8.83 15.50
N PRO A 512 -16.06 -8.80 16.63
CA PRO A 512 -17.08 -7.80 16.88
C PRO A 512 -16.52 -6.37 16.84
N ASP A 513 -15.27 -6.17 17.27
CA ASP A 513 -14.68 -4.84 17.31
C ASP A 513 -14.40 -4.32 15.89
N ILE A 514 -13.88 -5.18 15.02
CA ILE A 514 -13.69 -4.86 13.61
C ILE A 514 -15.04 -4.60 12.94
N CYS A 515 -16.02 -5.48 13.13
CA CYS A 515 -17.33 -5.36 12.51
C CYS A 515 -18.08 -4.08 12.93
N ASP A 516 -18.07 -3.75 14.22
CA ASP A 516 -18.69 -2.53 14.72
C ASP A 516 -18.00 -1.28 14.17
N TYR A 517 -16.66 -1.32 14.05
CA TYR A 517 -15.88 -0.23 13.47
C TYR A 517 -16.18 -0.03 11.98
N GLU A 518 -16.21 -1.11 11.18
CA GLU A 518 -16.58 -1.04 9.77
C GLU A 518 -18.02 -0.56 9.59
N ASN A 519 -18.96 -1.01 10.43
CA ASN A 519 -20.34 -0.55 10.38
C ASN A 519 -20.46 0.95 10.72
N ALA A 520 -19.73 1.43 11.73
CA ALA A 520 -19.67 2.85 12.05
C ALA A 520 -19.02 3.68 10.93
N HIS A 521 -18.00 3.15 10.27
CA HIS A 521 -17.39 3.78 9.10
C HIS A 521 -18.37 3.86 7.93
N ASN A 522 -19.01 2.74 7.56
CA ASN A 522 -20.04 2.70 6.51
C ASN A 522 -21.18 3.69 6.79
N ARG A 523 -21.57 3.85 8.05
CA ARG A 523 -22.58 4.83 8.45
C ARG A 523 -22.13 6.26 8.19
N ARG A 524 -20.90 6.61 8.59
CA ARG A 524 -20.32 7.94 8.31
C ARG A 524 -20.24 8.20 6.81
N THR A 525 -19.82 7.21 6.02
CA THR A 525 -19.77 7.32 4.57
C THR A 525 -21.16 7.55 3.99
N TYR A 526 -22.15 6.74 4.36
CA TYR A 526 -23.54 6.95 3.95
C TYR A 526 -24.05 8.35 4.28
N GLU A 527 -23.84 8.82 5.51
CA GLU A 527 -24.29 10.15 5.95
C GLU A 527 -23.60 11.27 5.15
N SER A 528 -22.30 11.12 4.85
CA SER A 528 -21.55 12.06 4.01
C SER A 528 -22.03 12.06 2.56
N GLU A 529 -22.20 10.89 1.95
CA GLU A 529 -22.66 10.77 0.57
C GLU A 529 -24.09 11.28 0.41
N LEU A 530 -24.97 11.02 1.38
CA LEU A 530 -26.32 11.56 1.39
C LEU A 530 -26.30 13.09 1.41
N GLU A 531 -25.49 13.70 2.28
CA GLU A 531 -25.39 15.16 2.35
C GLU A 531 -24.84 15.74 1.04
N THR A 532 -23.77 15.14 0.49
CA THR A 532 -23.21 15.56 -0.80
C THR A 532 -24.25 15.47 -1.93
N ARG A 533 -25.00 14.37 -2.01
CA ARG A 533 -26.05 14.20 -3.02
C ARG A 533 -27.21 15.17 -2.82
N LEU A 534 -27.61 15.44 -1.57
CA LEU A 534 -28.63 16.43 -1.27
C LEU A 534 -28.22 17.82 -1.75
N VAL A 535 -26.99 18.24 -1.48
CA VAL A 535 -26.47 19.53 -1.94
C VAL A 535 -26.43 19.61 -3.46
N ALA A 536 -25.96 18.56 -4.13
CA ALA A 536 -25.91 18.52 -5.60
C ALA A 536 -27.31 18.58 -6.24
N ILE A 537 -28.27 17.83 -5.69
CA ILE A 537 -29.65 17.84 -6.19
C ILE A 537 -30.34 19.17 -5.89
N GLU A 538 -30.13 19.77 -4.71
CA GLU A 538 -30.74 21.06 -4.32
C GLU A 538 -30.31 22.20 -5.25
N GLN A 539 -29.13 22.12 -5.85
CA GLN A 539 -28.68 23.08 -6.88
C GLN A 539 -29.49 23.01 -8.18
N VAL A 540 -30.09 21.87 -8.49
CA VAL A 540 -30.84 21.64 -9.74
C VAL A 540 -32.35 21.62 -9.51
N SER A 541 -32.80 21.06 -8.39
CA SER A 541 -34.21 20.85 -8.06
C SER A 541 -34.43 20.75 -6.55
N ASP A 542 -34.89 21.85 -5.93
CA ASP A 542 -35.33 21.90 -4.53
C ASP A 542 -36.37 20.81 -4.21
N GLN A 543 -37.26 20.52 -5.16
CA GLN A 543 -38.32 19.54 -4.99
C GLN A 543 -37.76 18.11 -4.90
N ASP A 544 -36.79 17.76 -5.75
CA ASP A 544 -36.15 16.45 -5.72
C ASP A 544 -35.28 16.30 -4.48
N ALA A 545 -34.60 17.36 -4.04
CA ALA A 545 -33.86 17.37 -2.78
C ALA A 545 -34.78 17.14 -1.58
N LEU A 546 -35.94 17.80 -1.52
CA LEU A 546 -36.96 17.57 -0.48
C LEU A 546 -37.52 16.14 -0.53
N LEU A 547 -37.70 15.58 -1.73
CA LEU A 547 -38.13 14.19 -1.90
C LEU A 547 -37.07 13.22 -1.38
N LEU A 548 -35.79 13.42 -1.72
CA LEU A 548 -34.69 12.59 -1.23
C LEU A 548 -34.53 12.69 0.30
N ARG A 549 -34.69 13.89 0.89
CA ARG A 549 -34.75 14.08 2.36
C ARG A 549 -35.89 13.27 2.98
N SER A 550 -37.05 13.21 2.33
CA SER A 550 -38.20 12.45 2.83
C SER A 550 -37.98 10.94 2.71
N LEU A 551 -37.38 10.48 1.61
CA LEU A 551 -37.01 9.09 1.39
C LEU A 551 -35.94 8.62 2.39
N SER A 552 -34.93 9.44 2.66
CA SER A 552 -33.87 9.12 3.62
C SER A 552 -34.41 9.00 5.05
N GLN A 553 -35.45 9.78 5.42
CA GLN A 553 -36.15 9.60 6.69
C GLN A 553 -36.90 8.27 6.78
N LEU A 554 -37.49 7.79 5.67
CA LEU A 554 -38.14 6.46 5.64
C LEU A 554 -37.10 5.34 5.72
N TRP A 555 -35.99 5.48 5.00
CA TRP A 555 -34.86 4.56 5.07
C TRP A 555 -34.28 4.48 6.49
N ALA A 556 -34.09 5.62 7.17
CA ALA A 556 -33.60 5.68 8.53
C ALA A 556 -34.52 4.91 9.51
N LYS A 557 -35.84 5.03 9.36
CA LYS A 557 -36.80 4.23 10.16
C LYS A 557 -36.69 2.73 9.90
N PHE A 558 -36.44 2.32 8.66
CA PHE A 558 -36.12 0.93 8.35
C PHE A 558 -34.82 0.48 9.02
N TYR A 559 -33.77 1.29 8.92
CA TYR A 559 -32.47 0.98 9.51
C TYR A 559 -32.55 0.87 11.04
N ASP A 560 -33.31 1.74 11.71
CA ASP A 560 -33.57 1.68 13.16
C ASP A 560 -34.34 0.40 13.55
N ALA A 561 -35.34 0.00 12.75
CA ALA A 561 -36.06 -1.25 12.97
C ALA A 561 -35.14 -2.48 12.78
N LEU A 562 -34.28 -2.46 11.76
CA LEU A 562 -33.28 -3.49 11.51
C LEU A 562 -32.28 -3.58 12.67
N TYR A 563 -31.85 -2.43 13.20
CA TYR A 563 -30.98 -2.34 14.37
C TYR A 563 -31.63 -3.00 15.58
N ALA A 564 -32.86 -2.61 15.93
CA ALA A 564 -33.59 -3.18 17.06
C ALA A 564 -33.81 -4.70 16.93
N TYR A 565 -34.16 -5.17 15.73
CA TYR A 565 -34.33 -6.58 15.44
C TYR A 565 -33.03 -7.39 15.62
N THR A 566 -31.93 -6.91 15.05
CA THR A 566 -30.62 -7.57 15.13
C THR A 566 -30.02 -7.51 16.54
N GLU A 567 -30.22 -6.42 17.30
CA GLU A 567 -29.83 -6.36 18.72
C GLU A 567 -30.58 -7.41 19.53
N LYS A 568 -31.91 -7.54 19.33
CA LYS A 568 -32.69 -8.53 20.05
C LYS A 568 -32.23 -9.97 19.77
N LEU A 569 -31.96 -10.31 18.51
CA LEU A 569 -31.44 -11.63 18.15
C LEU A 569 -30.07 -11.89 18.80
N LYS A 570 -29.20 -10.88 18.86
CA LYS A 570 -27.90 -10.94 19.53
C LYS A 570 -28.05 -11.14 21.04
N ASP A 571 -28.90 -10.36 21.68
CA ASP A 571 -29.14 -10.41 23.14
C ASP A 571 -29.76 -11.75 23.57
N GLN A 572 -30.54 -12.37 22.68
CA GLN A 572 -31.08 -13.73 22.87
C GLN A 572 -30.08 -14.85 22.55
N GLY A 573 -28.89 -14.52 22.03
CA GLY A 573 -27.87 -15.50 21.63
C GLY A 573 -28.22 -16.29 20.38
N ILE A 574 -29.20 -15.84 19.58
CA ILE A 574 -29.62 -16.51 18.34
C ILE A 574 -28.61 -16.25 17.23
N ILE A 575 -28.04 -15.04 17.18
CA ILE A 575 -26.94 -14.66 16.29
C ILE A 575 -25.76 -14.10 17.08
N SER A 576 -24.57 -14.16 16.51
CA SER A 576 -23.38 -13.52 17.10
C SER A 576 -23.42 -11.99 16.91
N SER A 577 -22.64 -11.28 17.71
CA SER A 577 -22.48 -9.81 17.59
C SER A 577 -21.96 -9.40 16.21
N TRP A 578 -20.95 -10.09 15.68
CA TRP A 578 -20.42 -9.80 14.35
C TRP A 578 -21.47 -9.96 13.25
N ARG A 579 -22.42 -10.90 13.38
CA ARG A 579 -23.54 -11.09 12.44
C ARG A 579 -24.51 -9.92 12.49
N ALA A 580 -24.83 -9.44 13.69
CA ALA A 580 -25.69 -8.28 13.86
C ALA A 580 -25.08 -7.03 13.20
N ALA A 581 -23.77 -6.81 13.38
CA ALA A 581 -23.04 -5.74 12.72
C ALA A 581 -22.98 -5.92 11.19
N PHE A 582 -22.73 -7.14 10.72
CA PHE A 582 -22.66 -7.47 9.30
C PHE A 582 -23.96 -7.14 8.54
N VAL A 583 -25.09 -7.56 9.09
CA VAL A 583 -26.42 -7.29 8.49
C VAL A 583 -26.69 -5.79 8.37
N ARG A 584 -26.32 -5.00 9.38
CA ARG A 584 -26.46 -3.54 9.35
C ARG A 584 -25.53 -2.90 8.33
N GLY A 585 -24.29 -3.38 8.27
CA GLY A 585 -23.30 -2.92 7.31
C GLY A 585 -23.74 -3.12 5.86
N ILE A 586 -24.30 -4.28 5.55
CA ILE A 586 -24.86 -4.59 4.23
C ILE A 586 -25.98 -3.61 3.86
N ALA A 587 -26.93 -3.35 4.77
CA ALA A 587 -28.00 -2.39 4.51
C ALA A 587 -27.48 -0.97 4.19
N LEU A 588 -26.44 -0.52 4.91
CA LEU A 588 -25.78 0.77 4.67
C LEU A 588 -25.07 0.83 3.32
N GLN A 589 -24.31 -0.21 2.98
CA GLN A 589 -23.55 -0.28 1.73
C GLN A 589 -24.49 -0.26 0.52
N MET A 590 -25.59 -1.01 0.59
CA MET A 590 -26.59 -1.06 -0.47
C MET A 590 -27.24 0.30 -0.71
N GLN A 591 -27.57 1.03 0.36
CA GLN A 591 -28.13 2.37 0.24
C GLN A 591 -27.10 3.38 -0.26
N THR A 592 -25.84 3.27 0.20
CA THR A 592 -24.75 4.13 -0.25
C THR A 592 -24.52 3.98 -1.76
N ASN A 593 -24.50 2.74 -2.26
CA ASN A 593 -24.38 2.47 -3.70
C ASN A 593 -25.53 3.09 -4.51
N ALA A 594 -26.77 2.96 -4.00
CA ALA A 594 -27.91 3.56 -4.67
C ALA A 594 -27.83 5.10 -4.73
N LEU A 595 -27.28 5.74 -3.69
CA LEU A 595 -27.03 7.19 -3.70
C LEU A 595 -25.91 7.59 -4.67
N LEU A 596 -24.86 6.78 -4.76
CA LEU A 596 -23.74 7.02 -5.68
C LEU A 596 -24.19 6.91 -7.15
N ASN A 597 -25.13 6.03 -7.45
CA ASN A 597 -25.68 5.77 -8.79
C ASN A 597 -26.86 6.69 -9.17
N LEU A 598 -27.19 7.70 -8.37
CA LEU A 598 -28.14 8.72 -8.80
C LEU A 598 -27.53 9.52 -9.95
N ASN A 599 -28.27 9.66 -11.05
CA ASN A 599 -27.90 10.46 -12.22
C ASN A 599 -28.03 11.97 -11.93
N TYR A 600 -27.27 12.45 -10.95
CA TYR A 600 -27.03 13.86 -10.65
C TYR A 600 -25.51 13.98 -10.54
N ASP A 601 -24.86 14.03 -11.71
CA ASP A 601 -23.42 14.17 -11.78
C ASP A 601 -23.00 15.61 -11.53
N HIS A 602 -21.88 15.77 -10.85
CA HIS A 602 -21.27 17.06 -10.55
C HIS A 602 -20.66 17.74 -11.79
N ASP A 603 -20.55 17.00 -12.91
CA ASP A 603 -19.83 17.41 -14.12
C ASP A 603 -20.74 17.85 -15.27
N GLU A 604 -22.07 17.67 -15.16
CA GLU A 604 -23.06 18.19 -16.11
C GLU A 604 -23.82 19.38 -15.51
N PHE A 605 -23.09 20.40 -15.05
CA PHE A 605 -23.72 21.72 -14.91
C PHE A 605 -24.09 22.23 -16.31
N PRO A 606 -25.32 22.72 -16.52
CA PRO A 606 -25.56 23.62 -17.64
C PRO A 606 -24.60 24.79 -17.45
N ASP A 607 -23.80 25.07 -18.47
CA ASP A 607 -22.95 26.25 -18.50
C ASP A 607 -23.87 27.49 -18.38
N GLU A 608 -23.90 28.13 -17.20
CA GLU A 608 -24.68 29.37 -16.97
C GLU A 608 -24.28 30.48 -17.97
N SER A 609 -23.16 30.33 -18.70
CA SER A 609 -22.80 31.23 -19.80
C SER A 609 -23.64 31.07 -21.07
N LEU A 610 -24.54 30.08 -21.15
CA LEU A 610 -25.44 29.86 -22.29
C LEU A 610 -26.88 30.34 -22.06
N GLU A 611 -27.26 30.76 -20.83
CA GLU A 611 -28.59 31.34 -20.58
C GLU A 611 -28.68 32.84 -20.95
N ASP A 612 -27.53 33.52 -21.15
CA ASP A 612 -27.43 34.90 -21.63
C ASP A 612 -27.13 35.02 -23.14
N ALA A 613 -27.29 33.94 -23.91
CA ALA A 613 -27.30 34.04 -25.37
C ALA A 613 -28.67 34.57 -25.83
N ASP A 614 -28.77 35.90 -25.90
CA ASP A 614 -29.87 36.65 -26.52
C ASP A 614 -30.41 35.93 -27.78
N PRO A 615 -31.74 35.77 -27.92
CA PRO A 615 -32.33 35.38 -29.19
C PRO A 615 -32.40 36.60 -30.11
N ASP A 616 -31.34 36.84 -30.89
CA ASP A 616 -31.36 37.68 -32.10
C ASP A 616 -30.63 37.01 -33.28
#